data_AF-A0A6G6TFK3-F1
#
_entry.id   AF-A0A6G6TFK3-F1
#
_cell.length_a   1.000
_cell.length_b   1.000
_cell.length_c   1.000
_cell.angle_alpha   90.00
_cell.angle_beta   90.00
_cell.angle_gamma   90.00
#
_symmetry.space_group_name_H-M   'P 1'
#
loop_
_entity.id
_entity.type
_entity.pdbx_description
1 polymer ?
#
loop_
_entity_poly.entity_id
_entity_poly.type
_entity_poly.pdbx_seq_one_letter_code
_entity_poly.pdbx_strand_id
1 'polypeptide(L)'
;MVMGMGLEIYDEKGRLIIGEDTIIPRYLGKFNLPLSQYGSLIIPEISFGGEIVCHFWIRYRSIFSNSFHKMGPNERTSHSVSGTTLNYRCDYNVYRWEQNGGGGGQTQTNDSFSNHVVVWAV
;
A
#
# COMPACT_ATOMS: atom_id res chain seq x y z
N MET A 1 19.26 23.82 -31.02
CA MET A 1 18.39 22.72 -30.58
C MET A 1 19.21 21.81 -29.71
N VAL A 2 18.96 21.82 -28.40
CA VAL A 2 19.63 20.91 -27.47
C VAL A 2 18.74 19.68 -27.39
N MET A 3 19.15 18.57 -28.00
CA MET A 3 18.49 17.27 -27.80
C MET A 3 18.85 16.80 -26.39
N GLY A 4 17.88 16.84 -25.48
CA GLY A 4 18.01 16.23 -24.17
C GLY A 4 18.16 14.71 -24.33
N MET A 5 19.05 14.09 -23.56
CA MET A 5 19.19 12.64 -23.53
C MET A 5 17.98 12.05 -22.77
N GLY A 6 16.91 11.71 -23.48
CA GLY A 6 15.78 10.95 -22.97
C GLY A 6 15.87 9.47 -23.31
N LEU A 7 15.27 8.60 -22.48
CA LEU A 7 15.11 7.18 -22.79
C LEU A 7 13.86 7.01 -23.67
N GLU A 8 14.06 6.61 -24.92
CA GLU A 8 12.97 6.22 -25.81
C GLU A 8 13.10 4.75 -26.19
N ILE A 9 12.02 3.98 -26.02
CA ILE A 9 11.93 2.57 -26.43
C ILE A 9 10.93 2.47 -27.56
N TYR A 10 11.37 1.92 -28.68
CA TYR A 10 10.57 1.71 -29.88
C TYR A 10 10.32 0.22 -30.12
N ASP A 11 9.20 -0.10 -30.75
CA ASP A 11 8.93 -1.46 -31.23
C ASP A 11 9.71 -1.79 -32.52
N GLU A 12 9.62 -3.02 -32.97
CA GLU A 12 10.25 -3.51 -34.22
C GLU A 12 9.79 -2.79 -35.49
N LYS A 13 8.70 -2.02 -35.43
CA LYS A 13 8.12 -1.23 -36.53
C LYS A 13 8.42 0.26 -36.40
N GLY A 14 9.22 0.67 -35.41
CA GLY A 14 9.60 2.05 -35.15
C GLY A 14 8.53 2.89 -34.44
N ARG A 15 7.54 2.27 -33.79
CA ARG A 15 6.54 2.97 -32.97
C ARG A 15 7.07 3.19 -31.56
N LEU A 16 6.94 4.42 -31.04
CA LEU A 16 7.33 4.76 -29.68
C LEU A 16 6.45 4.01 -28.66
N ILE A 17 7.06 3.23 -27.78
CA ILE A 17 6.41 2.49 -26.68
C ILE A 17 6.59 3.24 -25.36
N ILE A 18 7.81 3.68 -25.08
CA ILE A 18 8.17 4.47 -23.88
C ILE A 18 8.91 5.70 -24.39
N GLY A 19 8.41 6.88 -24.04
CA GLY A 19 9.08 8.16 -24.27
C GLY A 19 9.28 8.93 -22.97
N GLU A 20 9.73 10.18 -23.09
CA GLU A 20 10.05 11.04 -21.94
C GLU A 20 8.87 11.26 -20.97
N ASP A 21 7.64 11.28 -21.48
CA ASP A 21 6.42 11.49 -20.68
C ASP A 21 5.79 10.18 -20.17
N THR A 22 6.43 9.03 -20.41
CA THR A 22 5.86 7.73 -20.03
C THR A 22 6.10 7.44 -18.56
N ILE A 23 5.04 7.51 -17.77
CA ILE A 23 5.01 7.08 -16.37
C ILE A 23 5.11 5.55 -16.33
N ILE A 24 6.13 5.01 -15.66
CA ILE A 24 6.32 3.56 -15.46
C ILE A 24 6.16 3.27 -13.96
N PRO A 25 4.97 2.80 -13.52
CA PRO A 25 4.75 2.42 -12.14
C PRO A 25 5.69 1.29 -11.73
N ARG A 26 6.42 1.50 -10.63
CA ARG A 26 7.29 0.51 -10.01
C ARG A 26 6.65 -0.02 -8.74
N TYR A 27 6.44 -1.33 -8.69
CA TYR A 27 6.06 -2.02 -7.47
C TYR A 27 7.21 -1.99 -6.47
N LEU A 28 7.01 -1.39 -5.30
CA LEU A 28 8.03 -1.33 -4.24
C LEU A 28 7.90 -2.49 -3.25
N GLY A 29 6.68 -3.03 -3.09
CA GLY A 29 6.47 -4.21 -2.26
C GLY A 29 5.14 -4.22 -1.54
N LYS A 30 4.96 -5.31 -0.77
CA LYS A 30 3.87 -5.51 0.17
C LYS A 30 4.46 -5.64 1.57
N PHE A 31 4.02 -4.79 2.47
CA PHE A 31 4.54 -4.72 3.83
C PHE A 31 3.45 -5.09 4.82
N ASN A 32 3.83 -5.90 5.82
CA ASN A 32 2.99 -6.16 6.98
C ASN A 32 3.08 -4.94 7.91
N LEU A 33 1.92 -4.48 8.38
CA LEU A 33 1.82 -3.38 9.32
C LEU A 33 1.44 -3.89 10.70
N PRO A 34 1.88 -3.22 11.77
CA PRO A 34 1.29 -3.38 13.09
C PRO A 34 -0.24 -3.16 13.04
N LEU A 35 -0.96 -3.79 13.97
CA LEU A 35 -2.38 -3.54 14.20
C LEU A 35 -2.56 -2.23 14.97
N SER A 36 -2.22 -1.11 14.33
CA SER A 36 -2.29 0.24 14.86
C SER A 36 -2.75 1.19 13.76
N GLN A 37 -3.56 2.19 14.14
CA GLN A 37 -3.99 3.23 13.20
C GLN A 37 -2.81 4.02 12.63
N TYR A 38 -1.80 4.27 13.44
CA TYR A 38 -0.67 5.10 13.10
C TYR A 38 0.61 4.27 13.06
N GLY A 39 1.49 4.60 12.13
CA GLY A 39 2.82 4.02 12.08
C GLY A 39 3.68 4.62 10.98
N SER A 40 4.88 4.05 10.87
CA SER A 40 5.85 4.39 9.84
C SER A 40 6.54 3.14 9.31
N LEU A 41 6.93 3.20 8.04
CA LEU A 41 7.72 2.18 7.36
C LEU A 41 8.90 2.84 6.66
N ILE A 42 10.07 2.24 6.78
CA ILE A 42 11.25 2.65 6.01
C ILE A 42 11.30 1.80 4.76
N ILE A 43 11.21 2.44 3.59
CA ILE A 43 11.27 1.81 2.27
C ILE A 43 12.32 2.59 1.47
N PRO A 44 13.60 2.14 1.46
CA PRO A 44 14.70 2.83 0.79
C PRO A 44 14.39 3.20 -0.67
N GLU A 45 13.64 2.34 -1.37
CA GLU A 45 13.34 2.44 -2.79
C GLU A 45 12.37 3.57 -3.14
N ILE A 46 11.74 4.20 -2.14
CA ILE A 46 10.94 5.43 -2.33
C ILE A 46 11.80 6.57 -2.87
N SER A 47 13.08 6.64 -2.49
CA SER A 47 13.99 7.71 -2.90
C SER A 47 14.27 7.76 -4.41
N PHE A 48 13.97 6.67 -5.12
CA PHE A 48 14.17 6.56 -6.56
C PHE A 48 12.87 6.79 -7.36
N GLY A 49 11.85 7.47 -6.81
CA GLY A 49 10.51 7.54 -7.38
C GLY A 49 9.88 8.94 -7.45
N GLY A 50 8.74 9.02 -8.16
CA GLY A 50 7.85 10.18 -8.25
C GLY A 50 6.73 10.14 -7.20
N GLU A 51 5.47 10.08 -7.63
CA GLU A 51 4.32 10.03 -6.73
C GLU A 51 4.22 8.66 -6.03
N ILE A 52 3.99 8.65 -4.71
CA ILE A 52 3.88 7.41 -3.95
C ILE A 52 2.41 7.06 -3.69
N VAL A 53 2.00 5.91 -4.24
CA VAL A 53 0.64 5.37 -4.11
C VAL A 53 0.65 4.21 -3.13
N CYS A 54 -0.25 4.25 -2.14
CA CYS A 54 -0.36 3.24 -1.09
C CYS A 54 -1.76 2.62 -1.07
N HIS A 55 -1.82 1.29 -1.13
CA HIS A 55 -3.06 0.53 -1.01
C HIS A 55 -3.05 -0.25 0.30
N PHE A 56 -3.82 0.25 1.28
CA PHE A 56 -3.99 -0.40 2.58
C PHE A 56 -5.12 -1.43 2.54
N TRP A 57 -5.02 -2.46 3.37
CA TRP A 57 -6.15 -3.32 3.70
C TRP A 57 -5.90 -4.10 4.97
N ILE A 58 -6.99 -4.55 5.56
CA ILE A 58 -6.95 -5.53 6.64
C ILE A 58 -7.57 -6.85 6.18
N ARG A 59 -6.95 -7.95 6.59
CA ARG A 59 -7.50 -9.29 6.41
C ARG A 59 -7.89 -9.84 7.77
N TYR A 60 -9.09 -10.42 7.85
CA TYR A 60 -9.54 -11.04 9.09
C TYR A 60 -10.42 -12.27 8.95
N ARG A 61 -10.48 -13.11 9.99
CA ARG A 61 -11.39 -14.28 10.04
C ARG A 61 -12.69 -13.92 10.75
N SER A 62 -13.82 -14.14 10.07
CA SER A 62 -15.17 -13.91 10.63
C SER A 62 -15.61 -15.12 11.44
N ILE A 63 -16.21 -14.91 12.64
CA ILE A 63 -16.77 -16.00 13.44
C ILE A 63 -18.05 -16.58 12.85
N PHE A 64 -18.83 -15.75 12.16
CA PHE A 64 -20.14 -16.14 11.64
C PHE A 64 -20.02 -17.07 10.44
N SER A 65 -19.04 -16.81 9.57
CA SER A 65 -18.82 -17.58 8.34
C SER A 65 -17.61 -18.50 8.41
N ASN A 66 -16.80 -18.40 9.47
CA ASN A 66 -15.54 -19.13 9.63
C ASN A 66 -14.54 -18.93 8.48
N SER A 67 -14.71 -17.90 7.66
CA SER A 67 -13.92 -17.60 6.46
C SER A 67 -13.09 -16.33 6.62
N PHE A 68 -12.08 -16.18 5.76
CA PHE A 68 -11.27 -14.96 5.69
C PHE A 68 -11.93 -13.90 4.82
N HIS A 69 -11.96 -12.69 5.34
CA HIS A 69 -12.46 -11.47 4.70
C HIS A 69 -11.31 -10.49 4.52
N LYS A 70 -11.41 -9.64 3.49
CA LYS A 70 -10.52 -8.52 3.23
C LYS A 70 -11.36 -7.26 3.22
N MET A 71 -10.91 -6.23 3.95
CA MET A 71 -11.58 -4.94 3.97
C MET A 71 -10.58 -3.82 3.67
N GLY A 72 -10.99 -2.86 2.84
CA GLY A 72 -10.23 -1.64 2.58
C GLY A 72 -10.34 -0.64 3.72
N PRO A 73 -9.43 0.34 3.77
CA PRO A 73 -9.48 1.44 4.73
C PRO A 73 -10.76 2.28 4.58
N ASN A 74 -11.11 3.01 5.62
CA ASN A 74 -12.11 4.07 5.54
C ASN A 74 -11.53 5.36 4.93
N GLU A 75 -12.40 6.33 4.65
CA GLU A 75 -12.06 7.61 3.99
C GLU A 75 -11.07 8.49 4.77
N ARG A 76 -10.85 8.22 6.06
CA ARG A 76 -9.92 9.00 6.90
C ARG A 76 -8.47 8.55 6.79
N THR A 77 -8.21 7.58 5.93
CA THR A 77 -6.87 7.04 5.69
C THR A 77 -6.03 8.05 4.91
N SER A 78 -4.82 8.27 5.37
CA SER A 78 -3.89 9.23 4.81
C SER A 78 -2.47 8.73 4.96
N HIS A 79 -1.62 9.05 3.99
CA HIS A 79 -0.19 8.78 4.08
C HIS A 79 0.62 9.98 3.63
N SER A 80 1.85 10.07 4.13
CA SER A 80 2.82 11.07 3.71
C SER A 80 4.20 10.43 3.63
N VAL A 81 5.06 11.01 2.80
CA VAL A 81 6.41 10.50 2.57
C VAL A 81 7.41 11.56 2.99
N SER A 82 8.41 11.16 3.78
CA SER A 82 9.54 12.00 4.17
C SER A 82 10.82 11.21 3.95
N GLY A 83 11.59 11.60 2.93
CA GLY A 83 12.76 10.84 2.48
C GLY A 83 12.37 9.42 2.07
N THR A 84 12.92 8.43 2.77
CA THR A 84 12.63 7.00 2.57
C THR A 84 11.54 6.47 3.49
N THR A 85 10.92 7.33 4.30
CA THR A 85 9.93 6.92 5.31
C THR A 85 8.51 7.22 4.84
N LEU A 86 7.69 6.18 4.77
CA LEU A 86 6.24 6.27 4.61
C LEU A 86 5.61 6.38 6.00
N ASN A 87 4.98 7.51 6.30
CA ASN A 87 4.15 7.68 7.48
C ASN A 87 2.69 7.47 7.08
N TYR A 88 1.95 6.73 7.90
CA TYR A 88 0.56 6.42 7.59
C TYR A 88 -0.35 6.60 8.79
N ARG A 89 -1.60 6.92 8.46
CA ARG A 89 -2.77 6.75 9.31
C ARG A 89 -3.77 5.92 8.51
N CYS A 90 -4.06 4.69 8.93
CA CYS A 90 -5.07 3.84 8.31
C CYS A 90 -6.08 3.41 9.36
N ASP A 91 -7.37 3.46 9.02
CA ASP A 91 -8.42 2.95 9.89
C ASP A 91 -9.41 2.10 9.08
N TYR A 92 -10.01 1.12 9.72
CA TYR A 92 -10.84 0.11 9.09
C TYR A 92 -12.20 0.06 9.78
N ASN A 93 -13.27 -0.10 9.00
CA ASN A 93 -14.61 -0.29 9.55
C ASN A 93 -14.81 -1.74 10.05
N VAL A 94 -13.85 -2.26 10.82
CA VAL A 94 -13.88 -3.58 11.43
C VAL A 94 -13.64 -3.43 12.92
N TYR A 95 -14.60 -3.87 13.73
CA TYR A 95 -14.52 -3.67 15.17
C TYR A 95 -13.29 -4.36 15.80
N ARG A 96 -12.55 -3.61 16.64
CA ARG A 96 -11.41 -4.07 17.45
C ARG A 96 -10.26 -4.73 16.69
N TRP A 97 -10.05 -4.30 15.46
CA TRP A 97 -8.94 -4.77 14.65
C TRP A 97 -7.56 -4.49 15.28
N GLU A 98 -7.41 -3.35 15.95
CA GLU A 98 -6.18 -2.95 16.66
C GLU A 98 -5.84 -3.86 17.86
N GLN A 99 -6.85 -4.51 18.45
CA GLN A 99 -6.68 -5.40 19.60
C GLN A 99 -6.58 -6.87 19.19
N ASN A 100 -6.34 -7.14 17.90
CA ASN A 100 -6.35 -8.50 17.33
C ASN A 100 -7.61 -9.31 17.70
N GLY A 101 -8.77 -8.66 17.78
CA GLY A 101 -10.03 -9.31 18.19
C GLY A 101 -10.17 -9.59 19.69
N GLY A 102 -9.38 -8.92 20.55
CA GLY A 102 -9.53 -8.98 22.00
C GLY A 102 -10.92 -8.48 22.50
N GLY A 103 -11.49 -9.20 23.48
CA GLY A 103 -12.82 -8.95 24.07
C GLY A 103 -14.01 -9.53 23.28
N GLY A 104 -15.24 -9.49 23.82
CA GLY A 104 -16.44 -10.07 23.16
C GLY A 104 -16.93 -9.31 21.90
N GLY A 105 -17.29 -10.00 20.82
CA GLY A 105 -17.71 -9.38 19.54
C GLY A 105 -17.77 -10.32 18.32
N GLN A 106 -17.77 -9.72 17.11
CA GLN A 106 -17.99 -10.35 15.78
C GLN A 106 -16.78 -11.07 15.16
N THR A 107 -15.63 -11.08 15.83
CA THR A 107 -14.35 -11.63 15.34
C THR A 107 -13.76 -12.63 16.33
N GLN A 108 -13.03 -13.64 15.82
CA GLN A 108 -12.53 -14.74 16.66
C GLN A 108 -11.31 -14.24 17.44
N THR A 109 -11.17 -14.66 18.70
CA THR A 109 -10.04 -14.22 19.55
C THR A 109 -8.74 -14.94 19.12
N ASN A 110 -7.62 -14.20 19.06
CA ASN A 110 -6.22 -14.69 19.01
C ASN A 110 -5.59 -15.20 17.68
N ASP A 111 -6.16 -14.98 16.49
CA ASP A 111 -5.37 -15.16 15.24
C ASP A 111 -5.99 -14.45 14.03
N SER A 112 -6.73 -13.38 14.30
CA SER A 112 -7.76 -12.94 13.36
C SER A 112 -7.35 -11.82 12.46
N PHE A 113 -6.31 -11.02 12.74
CA PHE A 113 -6.09 -9.80 11.96
C PHE A 113 -4.68 -9.70 11.38
N SER A 114 -4.59 -9.27 10.12
CA SER A 114 -3.33 -8.84 9.51
C SER A 114 -3.55 -7.58 8.69
N ASN A 115 -2.79 -6.54 9.01
CA ASN A 115 -2.81 -5.24 8.34
C ASN A 115 -1.67 -5.19 7.31
N HIS A 116 -1.96 -4.68 6.12
CA HIS A 116 -1.01 -4.68 5.00
C HIS A 116 -1.08 -3.36 4.25
N VAL A 117 0.05 -2.99 3.65
CA VAL A 117 0.11 -1.95 2.62
C VAL A 117 0.89 -2.46 1.42
N VAL A 118 0.38 -2.18 0.22
CA VAL A 118 1.13 -2.29 -1.02
C VAL A 118 1.53 -0.90 -1.48
N VAL A 119 2.80 -0.75 -1.83
CA VAL A 119 3.39 0.54 -2.19
C VAL A 119 3.87 0.49 -3.64
N TRP A 120 3.53 1.53 -4.39
CA TRP A 120 4.00 1.78 -5.75
C TRP A 120 4.65 3.16 -5.81
N ALA A 121 5.72 3.28 -6.58
CA ALA A 121 6.22 4.57 -7.06
C ALA A 121 5.73 4.75 -8.49
N VAL A 122 5.08 5.88 -8.75
CA VAL A 122 4.50 6.24 -10.05
C VAL A 122 5.28 7.42 -10.61
#